data_AF-A0A1Z8S7X5-F1
#
_entry.id   AF-A0A1Z8S7X5-F1
#
_cell.length_a   1.000
_cell.length_b   1.000
_cell.length_c   1.000
_cell.angle_alpha   90.00
_cell.angle_beta   90.00
_cell.angle_gamma   90.00
#
_symmetry.space_group_name_H-M   'P 1'
#
loop_
_entity.id
_entity.type
_entity.pdbx_description
1 polymer ?
#
loop_
_entity_poly.entity_id
_entity_poly.type
_entity_poly.pdbx_seq_one_letter_code
_entity_poly.pdbx_strand_id
1 'polypeptide(L)'
;MEYSKPKDIIFDKDITQKLNEIISKPYVLKGFFSKDEIAYINEQRDNGVPVDKLGKVSNWKYDKNIEFKDWLENKLRSTLTRSFTMHGGNYFQTKVPFFVHTDTGKNEVKGMVPYKNVVVPLTQSTTNHPCYTVLFKQRWFGEATMFWKGPLFTTAKSNYNHKLEDYSMLDNYTGENISIDEYTRFLTHLPYNNLHGLSLDCVYEWNIGDIIVFDCTQLHSSNDFTSKGTAIPKFALSYFCRLKDD
;
A
#
# COMPACT_ATOMS: atom_id res chain seq x y z
N MET A 1 5.02 -18.51 -4.14
CA MET A 1 3.86 -19.14 -4.82
C MET A 1 4.11 -19.19 -6.32
N GLU A 2 3.51 -20.14 -7.04
CA GLU A 2 3.42 -20.11 -8.50
C GLU A 2 2.53 -18.94 -8.98
N TYR A 3 2.61 -18.63 -10.27
CA TYR A 3 1.76 -17.61 -10.90
C TYR A 3 0.28 -17.87 -10.66
N SER A 4 -0.43 -16.84 -10.22
CA SER A 4 -1.89 -16.91 -10.07
C SER A 4 -2.55 -16.50 -11.39
N LYS A 5 -3.66 -17.14 -11.75
CA LYS A 5 -4.49 -16.65 -12.85
C LYS A 5 -5.44 -15.60 -12.27
N PRO A 6 -5.61 -14.42 -12.89
CA PRO A 6 -6.42 -13.34 -12.32
C PRO A 6 -7.82 -13.79 -11.88
N LYS A 7 -8.52 -14.57 -12.72
CA LYS A 7 -9.86 -15.09 -12.44
C LYS A 7 -9.98 -15.97 -11.19
N ASP A 8 -8.89 -16.59 -10.74
CA ASP A 8 -8.91 -17.54 -9.62
C ASP A 8 -8.79 -16.80 -8.27
N ILE A 9 -8.48 -15.50 -8.28
CA ILE A 9 -8.15 -14.71 -7.09
C ILE A 9 -8.89 -13.36 -7.05
N ILE A 10 -9.87 -13.16 -7.94
CA ILE A 10 -10.83 -12.05 -7.88
C ILE A 10 -11.89 -12.36 -6.83
N PHE A 11 -12.34 -11.32 -6.13
CA PHE A 11 -13.42 -11.47 -5.15
C PHE A 11 -14.72 -11.85 -5.84
N ASP A 12 -15.64 -12.45 -5.07
CA ASP A 12 -16.97 -12.72 -5.60
C ASP A 12 -17.71 -11.44 -6.01
N LYS A 13 -18.82 -11.63 -6.73
CA LYS A 13 -19.61 -10.54 -7.30
C LYS A 13 -20.18 -9.62 -6.21
N ASP A 14 -20.56 -10.16 -5.06
CA ASP A 14 -21.20 -9.40 -3.98
C ASP A 14 -20.17 -8.47 -3.32
N ILE A 15 -18.96 -8.98 -3.03
CA ILE A 15 -17.85 -8.17 -2.52
C ILE A 15 -17.45 -7.12 -3.56
N THR A 16 -17.33 -7.50 -4.83
CA THR A 16 -16.95 -6.58 -5.91
C THR A 16 -17.97 -5.45 -6.07
N GLN A 17 -19.27 -5.74 -5.96
CA GLN A 17 -20.31 -4.72 -6.00
C GLN A 17 -20.16 -3.73 -4.82
N LYS A 18 -20.02 -4.22 -3.59
CA LYS A 18 -19.79 -3.37 -2.42
C LYS A 18 -18.53 -2.51 -2.57
N LEU A 19 -17.44 -3.06 -3.12
CA LEU A 19 -16.21 -2.32 -3.38
C LEU A 19 -16.42 -1.17 -4.36
N ASN A 20 -17.21 -1.39 -5.42
CA ASN A 20 -17.53 -0.34 -6.39
C ASN A 20 -18.33 0.82 -5.77
N GLU A 21 -19.21 0.53 -4.81
CA GLU A 21 -20.03 1.54 -4.12
C GLU A 21 -19.23 2.45 -3.16
N ILE A 22 -18.01 2.03 -2.77
CA ILE A 22 -17.18 2.73 -1.78
C ILE A 22 -15.90 3.34 -2.35
N ILE A 23 -15.68 3.22 -3.67
CA ILE A 23 -14.55 3.84 -4.35
C ILE A 23 -14.50 5.32 -4.03
N SER A 24 -13.34 5.79 -3.59
CA SER A 24 -13.10 7.21 -3.42
C SER A 24 -11.76 7.62 -3.99
N LYS A 25 -11.62 8.92 -4.29
CA LYS A 25 -10.32 9.49 -4.61
C LYS A 25 -9.40 9.39 -3.38
N PRO A 26 -8.11 9.13 -3.59
CA PRO A 26 -7.14 9.18 -2.50
C PRO A 26 -6.90 10.62 -2.06
N TYR A 27 -6.50 10.83 -0.81
CA TYR A 27 -6.26 12.16 -0.26
C TYR A 27 -5.19 12.15 0.84
N VAL A 28 -4.72 13.35 1.18
CA VAL A 28 -3.78 13.59 2.29
C VAL A 28 -4.44 14.49 3.32
N LEU A 29 -4.36 14.11 4.59
CA LEU A 29 -4.66 15.01 5.71
C LEU A 29 -3.35 15.51 6.30
N LYS A 30 -3.15 16.81 6.22
CA LYS A 30 -1.93 17.46 6.69
C LYS A 30 -1.97 17.68 8.19
N GLY A 31 -0.86 17.42 8.88
CA GLY A 31 -0.74 17.63 10.33
C GLY A 31 -1.81 16.88 11.14
N PHE A 32 -2.23 15.71 10.64
CA PHE A 32 -3.24 14.87 11.29
C PHE A 32 -2.77 14.37 12.66
N PHE A 33 -1.49 14.05 12.77
CA PHE A 33 -0.82 13.76 14.04
C PHE A 33 0.06 14.95 14.45
N SER A 34 -0.10 15.35 15.71
CA SER A 34 0.82 16.28 16.36
C SER A 34 2.20 15.65 16.56
N LYS A 35 3.18 16.49 16.93
CA LYS A 35 4.55 16.03 17.22
C LYS A 35 4.59 14.98 18.34
N ASP A 36 3.79 15.18 19.39
CA ASP A 36 3.75 14.26 20.54
C ASP A 36 3.08 12.93 20.16
N GLU A 37 2.04 12.98 19.32
CA GLU A 37 1.41 11.76 18.78
C GLU A 37 2.36 10.99 17.85
N ILE A 38 3.17 11.68 17.05
CA ILE A 38 4.23 11.04 16.25
C ILE A 38 5.29 10.41 17.16
N ALA A 39 5.67 11.05 18.26
CA ALA A 39 6.61 10.48 19.23
C ALA A 39 6.01 9.20 19.85
N TYR A 40 4.74 9.24 20.27
CA TYR A 40 4.00 8.09 20.79
C TYR A 40 3.93 6.94 19.77
N ILE A 41 3.59 7.23 18.50
CA ILE A 41 3.59 6.24 17.42
C ILE A 41 4.97 5.58 17.28
N ASN A 42 6.05 6.36 17.29
CA ASN A 42 7.40 5.79 17.20
C ASN A 42 7.76 4.90 18.40
N GLU A 43 7.34 5.27 19.62
CA GLU A 43 7.54 4.43 20.82
C GLU A 43 6.82 3.08 20.68
N GLN A 44 5.61 3.07 20.12
CA GLN A 44 4.84 1.82 19.97
C GLN A 44 5.48 0.82 19.01
N ARG A 45 6.40 1.26 18.13
CA ARG A 45 7.17 0.34 17.28
C ARG A 45 8.05 -0.58 18.11
N ASP A 46 8.64 -0.11 19.21
CA ASP A 46 9.54 -0.92 20.04
C ASP A 46 8.79 -2.01 20.82
N ASN A 47 7.49 -1.80 21.04
CA ASN A 47 6.56 -2.79 21.56
C ASN A 47 6.01 -3.74 20.46
N GLY A 48 6.35 -3.49 19.20
CA GLY A 48 5.89 -4.27 18.05
C GLY A 48 6.62 -5.61 17.92
N VAL A 49 5.91 -6.62 17.44
CA VAL A 49 6.50 -7.95 17.17
C VAL A 49 7.24 -7.91 15.84
N PRO A 50 8.58 -8.09 15.82
CA PRO A 50 9.32 -8.11 14.56
C PRO A 50 8.87 -9.29 13.69
N VAL A 51 8.81 -9.06 12.37
CA VAL A 51 8.53 -10.09 11.38
C VAL A 51 9.82 -10.37 10.62
N ASP A 52 10.33 -11.60 10.75
CA ASP A 52 11.46 -12.05 9.94
C ASP A 52 11.05 -12.06 8.47
N LYS A 53 11.58 -11.10 7.72
CA LYS A 53 11.52 -11.07 6.26
C LYS A 53 12.93 -11.25 5.72
N LEU A 54 13.09 -12.14 4.75
CA LEU A 54 14.30 -12.21 3.94
C LEU A 54 14.48 -10.87 3.21
N GLY A 55 15.60 -10.16 3.45
CA GLY A 55 16.02 -9.03 2.62
C GLY A 55 16.17 -7.68 3.34
N LYS A 56 15.89 -6.59 2.59
CA LYS A 56 16.17 -5.18 2.96
C LYS A 56 14.94 -4.46 3.56
N VAL A 57 13.96 -5.21 4.05
CA VAL A 57 12.71 -4.72 4.62
C VAL A 57 12.55 -5.29 6.02
N SER A 58 12.27 -4.44 6.99
CA SER A 58 11.97 -4.82 8.37
C SER A 58 10.55 -4.41 8.71
N ASN A 59 9.75 -5.33 9.24
CA ASN A 59 8.37 -5.06 9.64
C ASN A 59 8.19 -5.34 11.14
N TRP A 60 7.35 -4.53 11.80
CA TRP A 60 6.89 -4.77 13.17
C TRP A 60 5.37 -4.75 13.20
N LYS A 61 4.77 -5.85 13.65
CA LYS A 61 3.32 -5.94 13.83
C LYS A 61 2.94 -5.33 15.17
N TYR A 62 1.87 -4.54 15.16
CA TYR A 62 1.29 -3.92 16.35
C TYR A 62 -0.15 -4.42 16.61
N ASP A 63 -0.60 -5.44 15.88
CA ASP A 63 -1.96 -6.00 15.95
C ASP A 63 -2.33 -6.56 17.33
N LYS A 64 -1.32 -7.00 18.10
CA LYS A 64 -1.47 -7.47 19.49
C LYS A 64 -1.47 -6.35 20.54
N ASN A 65 -1.06 -5.13 20.18
CA ASN A 65 -1.13 -3.97 21.08
C ASN A 65 -2.53 -3.36 20.97
N ILE A 66 -3.46 -3.87 21.79
CA ILE A 66 -4.88 -3.48 21.76
C ILE A 66 -5.06 -1.99 22.08
N GLU A 67 -4.34 -1.48 23.08
CA GLU A 67 -4.42 -0.06 23.47
C GLU A 67 -4.01 0.86 22.32
N PHE A 68 -2.85 0.60 21.70
CA PHE A 68 -2.38 1.39 20.57
C PHE A 68 -3.33 1.28 19.36
N LYS A 69 -3.81 0.07 19.07
CA LYS A 69 -4.77 -0.16 17.98
C LYS A 69 -6.06 0.62 18.20
N ASP A 70 -6.61 0.58 19.41
CA ASP A 70 -7.87 1.27 19.72
C ASP A 70 -7.68 2.79 19.70
N TRP A 71 -6.55 3.29 20.22
CA TRP A 71 -6.16 4.70 20.11
C TRP A 71 -6.08 5.15 18.63
N LEU A 72 -5.39 4.40 17.79
CA LEU A 72 -5.22 4.71 16.36
C LEU A 72 -6.54 4.63 15.60
N GLU A 73 -7.33 3.58 15.82
CA GLU A 73 -8.65 3.41 15.19
C GLU A 73 -9.58 4.56 15.58
N ASN A 74 -9.63 4.94 16.86
CA ASN A 74 -10.44 6.07 17.33
C ASN A 74 -10.02 7.39 16.69
N LYS A 75 -8.72 7.65 16.54
CA LYS A 75 -8.24 8.84 15.82
C LYS A 75 -8.74 8.84 14.37
N LEU A 76 -8.63 7.71 13.68
CA LEU A 76 -9.04 7.56 12.27
C LEU A 76 -10.56 7.63 12.04
N ARG A 77 -11.39 7.41 13.07
CA ARG A 77 -12.87 7.57 12.95
C ARG A 77 -13.29 8.97 12.53
N SER A 78 -12.51 9.98 12.87
CA SER A 78 -12.78 11.37 12.46
C SER A 78 -12.59 11.60 10.94
N THR A 79 -11.93 10.67 10.25
CA THR A 79 -11.50 10.81 8.86
C THR A 79 -12.30 9.93 7.90
N LEU A 80 -12.69 8.72 8.31
CA LEU A 80 -13.36 7.76 7.44
C LEU A 80 -14.88 7.85 7.60
N THR A 81 -15.60 7.90 6.47
CA THR A 81 -17.04 8.17 6.42
C THR A 81 -17.94 6.97 6.73
N ARG A 82 -17.38 5.75 6.77
CA ARG A 82 -18.11 4.50 7.02
C ARG A 82 -17.54 3.78 8.22
N SER A 83 -18.36 3.00 8.90
CA SER A 83 -17.91 2.12 9.98
C SER A 83 -16.85 1.13 9.49
N PHE A 84 -15.74 1.05 10.22
CA PHE A 84 -14.61 0.19 9.87
C PHE A 84 -14.00 -0.46 11.11
N THR A 85 -13.25 -1.53 10.85
CA THR A 85 -12.37 -2.21 11.81
C THR A 85 -11.02 -2.46 11.16
N MET A 86 -9.94 -2.41 11.93
CA MET A 86 -8.63 -2.85 11.44
C MET A 86 -8.70 -4.33 11.01
N HIS A 87 -8.05 -4.66 9.90
CA HIS A 87 -7.81 -6.04 9.46
C HIS A 87 -6.33 -6.34 9.19
N GLY A 88 -5.49 -5.32 9.17
CA GLY A 88 -4.05 -5.47 9.04
C GLY A 88 -3.30 -4.15 9.22
N GLY A 89 -1.98 -4.22 9.15
CA GLY A 89 -1.09 -3.07 9.32
C GLY A 89 0.24 -3.47 9.94
N ASN A 90 1.27 -2.71 9.64
CA ASN A 90 2.58 -2.87 10.29
C ASN A 90 3.37 -1.56 10.23
N TYR A 91 4.31 -1.40 11.16
CA TYR A 91 5.46 -0.57 10.86
C TYR A 91 6.29 -1.25 9.79
N PHE A 92 6.77 -0.50 8.80
CA PHE A 92 7.72 -0.99 7.82
C PHE A 92 8.88 -0.01 7.68
N GLN A 93 10.09 -0.56 7.65
CA GLN A 93 11.31 0.15 7.30
C GLN A 93 11.95 -0.54 6.10
N THR A 94 12.24 0.19 5.03
CA THR A 94 12.81 -0.40 3.82
C THR A 94 13.94 0.44 3.24
N LYS A 95 15.00 -0.24 2.81
CA LYS A 95 16.09 0.35 1.99
C LYS A 95 15.89 0.13 0.49
N VAL A 96 14.76 -0.46 0.09
CA VAL A 96 14.39 -0.69 -1.31
C VAL A 96 12.96 -0.21 -1.58
N PRO A 97 12.71 0.44 -2.72
CA PRO A 97 11.36 0.79 -3.14
C PRO A 97 10.43 -0.44 -3.27
N PHE A 98 9.24 -0.36 -2.69
CA PHE A 98 8.20 -1.36 -2.94
C PHE A 98 7.71 -1.27 -4.39
N PHE A 99 7.53 -2.44 -5.00
CA PHE A 99 6.93 -2.59 -6.32
C PHE A 99 5.42 -2.43 -6.29
N VAL A 100 4.77 -2.50 -7.46
CA VAL A 100 3.32 -2.31 -7.60
C VAL A 100 2.57 -3.44 -6.90
N HIS A 101 1.64 -3.09 -6.02
CA HIS A 101 0.82 -4.04 -5.26
C HIS A 101 -0.51 -3.45 -4.79
N THR A 102 -1.35 -4.31 -4.23
CA THR A 102 -2.56 -3.94 -3.46
C THR A 102 -2.56 -4.59 -2.08
N ASP A 103 -3.23 -3.94 -1.13
CA ASP A 103 -3.34 -4.36 0.27
C ASP A 103 -4.79 -4.69 0.61
N THR A 104 -5.42 -5.55 -0.19
CA THR A 104 -6.82 -5.99 -0.03
C THR A 104 -6.99 -7.13 0.98
N GLY A 105 -5.90 -7.66 1.52
CA GLY A 105 -5.90 -8.93 2.26
C GLY A 105 -6.23 -10.12 1.36
N LYS A 106 -6.21 -11.33 1.93
CA LYS A 106 -6.71 -12.54 1.26
C LYS A 106 -8.11 -12.88 1.74
N ASN A 107 -8.83 -13.73 1.01
CA ASN A 107 -10.17 -14.19 1.39
C ASN A 107 -10.12 -15.24 2.54
N GLU A 108 -9.27 -14.99 3.53
CA GLU A 108 -9.15 -15.78 4.75
C GLU A 108 -10.38 -15.59 5.66
N VAL A 109 -11.04 -14.43 5.55
CA VAL A 109 -12.30 -14.12 6.23
C VAL A 109 -13.39 -13.92 5.20
N LYS A 110 -14.29 -14.92 5.10
CA LYS A 110 -15.41 -14.90 4.16
C LYS A 110 -16.25 -13.63 4.34
N GLY A 111 -16.54 -12.96 3.24
CA GLY A 111 -17.39 -11.75 3.21
C GLY A 111 -16.67 -10.47 3.65
N MET A 112 -15.38 -10.52 3.98
CA MET A 112 -14.60 -9.32 4.28
C MET A 112 -14.57 -8.37 3.07
N VAL A 113 -14.99 -7.12 3.28
CA VAL A 113 -14.86 -6.06 2.29
C VAL A 113 -13.70 -5.13 2.69
N PRO A 114 -12.52 -5.23 2.05
CA PRO A 114 -11.42 -4.32 2.31
C PRO A 114 -11.83 -2.88 1.98
N TYR A 115 -11.38 -1.93 2.79
CA TYR A 115 -11.86 -0.55 2.72
C TYR A 115 -10.72 0.42 2.40
N LYS A 116 -9.99 0.88 3.42
CA LYS A 116 -8.92 1.88 3.24
C LYS A 116 -7.57 1.37 3.70
N ASN A 117 -6.55 1.83 2.98
CA ASN A 117 -5.17 1.84 3.39
C ASN A 117 -4.83 3.25 3.87
N VAL A 118 -4.20 3.34 5.04
CA VAL A 118 -3.69 4.56 5.63
C VAL A 118 -2.19 4.41 5.85
N VAL A 119 -1.40 5.29 5.24
CA VAL A 119 0.04 5.37 5.45
C VAL A 119 0.35 6.60 6.30
N VAL A 120 1.05 6.39 7.40
CA VAL A 120 1.59 7.44 8.28
C VAL A 120 3.10 7.50 8.04
N PRO A 121 3.62 8.51 7.31
CA PRO A 121 5.05 8.66 7.10
C PRO A 121 5.78 8.95 8.42
N LEU A 122 6.83 8.17 8.69
CA LEU A 122 7.74 8.36 9.82
C LEU A 122 9.16 8.73 9.34
N THR A 123 9.30 9.02 8.04
CA THR A 123 10.47 9.59 7.40
C THR A 123 10.06 10.82 6.62
N GLN A 124 10.81 11.91 6.78
CA GLN A 124 10.58 13.16 6.08
C GLN A 124 11.19 13.09 4.68
N SER A 125 10.41 13.42 3.65
CA SER A 125 10.93 13.64 2.30
C SER A 125 11.87 14.85 2.28
N THR A 126 12.99 14.74 1.57
CA THR A 126 13.95 15.82 1.34
C THR A 126 14.46 15.78 -0.10
N THR A 127 15.12 16.84 -0.55
CA THR A 127 15.73 16.89 -1.90
C THR A 127 16.70 15.74 -2.17
N ASN A 128 17.45 15.28 -1.17
CA ASN A 128 18.43 14.19 -1.28
C ASN A 128 17.84 12.81 -0.95
N HIS A 129 16.62 12.77 -0.43
CA HIS A 129 15.89 11.55 -0.12
C HIS A 129 14.39 11.74 -0.43
N PRO A 130 14.05 11.83 -1.73
CA PRO A 130 12.68 12.05 -2.17
C PRO A 130 11.80 10.85 -1.79
N CYS A 131 10.85 11.05 -0.88
CA CYS A 131 9.97 9.99 -0.39
C CYS A 131 8.53 10.27 -0.81
N TYR A 132 7.99 9.41 -1.68
CA TYR A 132 6.62 9.53 -2.17
C TYR A 132 5.87 8.19 -2.11
N THR A 133 4.55 8.27 -1.95
CA THR A 133 3.63 7.19 -2.30
C THR A 133 3.10 7.46 -3.69
N VAL A 134 3.25 6.49 -4.61
CA VAL A 134 2.75 6.59 -5.98
C VAL A 134 1.47 5.77 -6.09
N LEU A 135 0.38 6.40 -6.50
CA LEU A 135 -0.92 5.76 -6.71
C LEU A 135 -1.26 5.72 -8.20
N PHE A 136 -1.74 4.57 -8.66
CA PHE A 136 -2.13 4.34 -10.05
C PHE A 136 -3.64 4.51 -10.22
N LYS A 137 -4.08 4.79 -11.45
CA LYS A 137 -5.52 4.83 -11.79
C LYS A 137 -6.17 3.46 -11.76
N GLN A 138 -5.36 2.41 -11.85
CA GLN A 138 -5.83 1.04 -11.92
C GLN A 138 -6.23 0.52 -10.54
N ARG A 139 -7.27 -0.32 -10.53
CA ARG A 139 -7.79 -0.96 -9.34
C ARG A 139 -7.87 -2.46 -9.52
N TRP A 140 -7.71 -3.17 -8.40
CA TRP A 140 -7.78 -4.61 -8.32
C TRP A 140 -8.85 -5.04 -7.32
N PHE A 141 -9.86 -5.72 -7.81
CA PHE A 141 -10.97 -6.27 -7.02
C PHE A 141 -10.74 -7.74 -6.67
N GLY A 142 -9.52 -8.07 -6.27
CA GLY A 142 -9.16 -9.42 -5.84
C GLY A 142 -8.24 -9.40 -4.63
N GLU A 143 -7.76 -10.59 -4.28
CA GLU A 143 -6.87 -10.79 -3.13
C GLU A 143 -5.54 -10.04 -3.27
N ALA A 144 -4.88 -9.79 -2.14
CA ALA A 144 -3.63 -9.04 -2.04
C ALA A 144 -2.59 -9.59 -3.03
N THR A 145 -2.12 -8.73 -3.93
CA THR A 145 -1.39 -9.14 -5.13
C THR A 145 -0.17 -8.24 -5.37
N MET A 146 0.93 -8.86 -5.78
CA MET A 146 2.07 -8.18 -6.42
C MET A 146 1.88 -8.19 -7.94
N PHE A 147 2.01 -7.04 -8.57
CA PHE A 147 1.94 -6.88 -10.03
C PHE A 147 3.35 -6.88 -10.60
N TRP A 148 3.79 -8.05 -11.04
CA TRP A 148 5.17 -8.39 -11.38
C TRP A 148 5.23 -9.00 -12.79
N LYS A 149 5.09 -8.15 -13.81
CA LYS A 149 5.12 -8.50 -15.23
C LYS A 149 6.51 -8.34 -15.81
N GLY A 150 6.94 -9.33 -16.60
CA GLY A 150 8.15 -9.27 -17.39
C GLY A 150 9.30 -10.16 -16.88
N PRO A 151 10.40 -10.25 -17.64
CA PRO A 151 11.41 -11.29 -17.48
C PRO A 151 12.13 -11.24 -16.13
N LEU A 152 12.31 -10.05 -15.54
CA LEU A 152 12.94 -9.89 -14.22
C LEU A 152 12.20 -10.66 -13.11
N PHE A 153 10.88 -10.83 -13.28
CA PHE A 153 10.04 -11.43 -12.26
C PHE A 153 9.82 -12.93 -12.46
N THR A 154 10.28 -13.51 -13.57
CA THR A 154 10.05 -14.94 -13.91
C THR A 154 10.33 -15.90 -12.77
N THR A 155 11.44 -15.69 -12.07
CA THR A 155 11.89 -16.54 -10.95
C THR A 155 11.53 -15.97 -9.58
N ALA A 156 11.00 -14.74 -9.52
CA ALA A 156 10.64 -14.08 -8.27
C ALA A 156 9.43 -14.79 -7.62
N LYS A 157 9.54 -15.09 -6.33
CA LYS A 157 8.48 -15.69 -5.53
C LYS A 157 7.93 -14.65 -4.55
N SER A 158 6.61 -14.47 -4.55
CA SER A 158 5.93 -13.79 -3.46
C SER A 158 5.73 -14.76 -2.29
N ASN A 159 5.85 -14.24 -1.07
CA ASN A 159 5.64 -14.99 0.16
C ASN A 159 4.16 -15.05 0.52
N TYR A 160 3.56 -13.89 0.85
CA TYR A 160 2.16 -13.78 1.22
C TYR A 160 1.28 -13.50 0.00
N ASN A 161 1.45 -12.34 -0.65
CA ASN A 161 0.62 -11.90 -1.77
C ASN A 161 0.61 -12.89 -2.94
N HIS A 162 -0.46 -12.88 -3.73
CA HIS A 162 -0.45 -13.45 -5.06
C HIS A 162 0.55 -12.71 -5.96
N LYS A 163 0.86 -13.32 -7.10
CA LYS A 163 1.72 -12.73 -8.12
C LYS A 163 1.00 -12.80 -9.46
N LEU A 164 0.82 -11.65 -10.09
CA LEU A 164 0.22 -11.51 -11.43
C LEU A 164 1.20 -10.88 -12.41
N GLU A 165 1.21 -11.41 -13.64
CA GLU A 165 1.82 -10.77 -14.82
C GLU A 165 0.78 -10.30 -15.83
N ASP A 166 -0.38 -10.96 -15.84
CA ASP A 166 -1.51 -10.59 -16.66
C ASP A 166 -2.35 -9.54 -15.92
N TYR A 167 -2.37 -8.34 -16.50
CA TYR A 167 -3.04 -7.16 -15.96
C TYR A 167 -4.39 -6.90 -16.63
N SER A 168 -4.82 -7.77 -17.55
CA SER A 168 -6.04 -7.56 -18.36
C SER A 168 -7.33 -7.42 -17.55
N MET A 169 -7.34 -7.92 -16.30
CA MET A 169 -8.48 -7.82 -15.38
C MET A 169 -8.36 -6.65 -14.38
N LEU A 170 -7.36 -5.77 -14.53
CA LEU A 170 -7.34 -4.52 -13.78
C LEU A 170 -8.44 -3.58 -14.29
N ASP A 171 -9.18 -2.98 -13.36
CA ASP A 171 -10.04 -1.86 -13.70
C ASP A 171 -9.18 -0.68 -14.19
N ASN A 172 -9.65 0.03 -15.20
CA ASN A 172 -8.92 1.07 -15.94
C ASN A 172 -7.59 0.62 -16.58
N TYR A 173 -7.40 -0.67 -16.89
CA TYR A 173 -6.23 -1.11 -17.67
C TYR A 173 -6.17 -0.39 -19.02
N THR A 174 -5.06 0.29 -19.31
CA THR A 174 -4.98 1.13 -20.52
C THR A 174 -4.51 0.37 -21.75
N GLY A 175 -3.77 -0.73 -21.57
CA GLY A 175 -3.06 -1.40 -22.67
C GLY A 175 -1.91 -0.58 -23.27
N GLU A 176 -1.60 0.59 -22.72
CA GLU A 176 -0.58 1.52 -23.23
C GLU A 176 0.64 1.58 -22.31
N ASN A 177 1.78 2.01 -22.86
CA ASN A 177 2.96 2.27 -22.03
C ASN A 177 2.73 3.47 -21.10
N ILE A 178 3.27 3.40 -19.88
CA ILE A 178 3.28 4.53 -18.95
C ILE A 178 4.10 5.70 -19.53
N SER A 179 3.75 6.94 -19.15
CA SER A 179 4.50 8.12 -19.55
C SER A 179 5.99 7.99 -19.18
N ILE A 180 6.86 8.31 -20.14
CA ILE A 180 8.31 8.30 -19.93
C ILE A 180 8.71 9.33 -18.86
N ASP A 181 8.08 10.51 -18.85
CA ASP A 181 8.35 11.54 -17.82
C ASP A 181 8.03 11.02 -16.41
N GLU A 182 6.83 10.44 -16.24
CA GLU A 182 6.39 9.89 -14.97
C GLU A 182 7.28 8.74 -14.51
N TYR A 183 7.66 7.86 -15.45
CA TYR A 183 8.58 6.77 -15.20
C TYR A 183 9.94 7.28 -14.71
N THR A 184 10.57 8.18 -15.45
CA THR A 184 11.89 8.73 -15.13
C THR A 184 11.89 9.49 -13.80
N ARG A 185 10.79 10.17 -13.46
CA ARG A 185 10.70 10.95 -12.22
C ARG A 185 10.45 10.10 -10.98
N PHE A 186 9.68 9.02 -11.09
CA PHE A 186 9.17 8.32 -9.91
C PHE A 186 9.41 6.82 -9.87
N LEU A 187 9.58 6.14 -11.00
CA LEU A 187 9.41 4.67 -11.07
C LEU A 187 10.62 3.92 -11.65
N THR A 188 11.79 4.54 -11.71
CA THR A 188 13.03 3.95 -12.27
C THR A 188 13.51 2.69 -11.54
N HIS A 189 13.01 2.42 -10.34
CA HIS A 189 13.25 1.16 -9.61
C HIS A 189 12.48 -0.03 -10.18
N LEU A 190 11.48 0.20 -11.03
CA LEU A 190 10.69 -0.81 -11.71
C LEU A 190 11.18 -1.00 -13.16
N PRO A 191 11.17 -2.23 -13.69
CA PRO A 191 11.31 -2.45 -15.12
C PRO A 191 10.19 -1.72 -15.87
N TYR A 192 10.54 -0.98 -16.93
CA TYR A 192 9.55 -0.19 -17.69
C TYR A 192 8.38 -1.03 -18.22
N ASN A 193 8.66 -2.24 -18.71
CA ASN A 193 7.64 -3.17 -19.21
C ASN A 193 6.71 -3.72 -18.11
N ASN A 194 7.12 -3.68 -16.84
CA ASN A 194 6.24 -4.00 -15.70
C ASN A 194 5.10 -2.99 -15.57
N LEU A 195 5.25 -1.79 -16.12
CA LEU A 195 4.27 -0.71 -16.00
C LEU A 195 3.33 -0.62 -17.19
N HIS A 196 3.44 -1.54 -18.16
CA HIS A 196 2.58 -1.57 -19.33
C HIS A 196 1.10 -1.75 -18.95
N GLY A 197 0.28 -0.82 -19.40
CA GLY A 197 -1.15 -0.73 -19.14
C GLY A 197 -1.51 -0.03 -17.83
N LEU A 198 -0.51 0.53 -17.13
CA LEU A 198 -0.68 1.33 -15.93
C LEU A 198 -0.48 2.82 -16.22
N SER A 199 -1.17 3.68 -15.47
CA SER A 199 -0.98 5.13 -15.51
C SER A 199 -1.13 5.74 -14.11
N LEU A 200 -0.43 6.85 -13.86
CA LEU A 200 -0.49 7.50 -12.56
C LEU A 200 -1.81 8.22 -12.33
N ASP A 201 -2.32 8.13 -11.10
CA ASP A 201 -3.43 8.94 -10.59
C ASP A 201 -2.86 10.14 -9.82
N CYS A 202 -2.06 9.88 -8.79
CA CYS A 202 -1.42 10.91 -7.99
C CYS A 202 -0.14 10.40 -7.33
N VAL A 203 0.72 11.35 -6.95
CA VAL A 203 1.98 11.09 -6.24
C VAL A 203 2.02 12.00 -5.02
N TYR A 204 2.06 11.41 -3.83
CA TYR A 204 2.02 12.15 -2.57
C TYR A 204 3.37 12.13 -1.87
N GLU A 205 3.89 13.33 -1.57
CA GLU A 205 5.11 13.51 -0.80
C GLU A 205 4.91 13.15 0.67
N TRP A 206 5.91 12.52 1.25
CA TRP A 206 5.90 12.14 2.66
C TRP A 206 6.31 13.32 3.54
N ASN A 207 5.41 13.71 4.44
CA ASN A 207 5.69 14.62 5.55
C ASN A 207 5.31 13.96 6.86
N ILE A 208 6.14 14.14 7.88
CA ILE A 208 5.86 13.64 9.22
C ILE A 208 4.67 14.41 9.80
N GLY A 209 3.69 13.68 10.36
CA GLY A 209 2.44 14.23 10.89
C GLY A 209 1.27 14.14 9.91
N ASP A 210 1.53 13.99 8.61
CA ASP A 210 0.49 13.78 7.61
C ASP A 210 0.02 12.32 7.61
N ILE A 211 -1.16 12.07 7.06
CA ILE A 211 -1.58 10.73 6.63
C ILE A 211 -1.99 10.72 5.17
N ILE A 212 -1.69 9.63 4.47
CA ILE A 212 -2.12 9.36 3.10
C ILE A 212 -3.18 8.27 3.15
N VAL A 213 -4.38 8.56 2.64
CA VAL A 213 -5.53 7.65 2.67
C VAL A 213 -5.95 7.30 1.25
N PHE A 214 -6.09 6.02 0.95
CA PHE A 214 -6.53 5.51 -0.34
C PHE A 214 -7.24 4.16 -0.19
N ASP A 215 -7.90 3.69 -1.25
CA ASP A 215 -8.60 2.41 -1.20
C ASP A 215 -7.62 1.24 -1.20
N CYS A 216 -7.88 0.20 -0.43
CA CYS A 216 -7.08 -1.03 -0.45
C CYS A 216 -6.97 -1.66 -1.86
N THR A 217 -7.98 -1.43 -2.71
CA THR A 217 -8.05 -1.91 -4.10
C THR A 217 -7.22 -1.08 -5.07
N GLN A 218 -6.77 0.12 -4.70
CA GLN A 218 -5.99 0.98 -5.60
C GLN A 218 -4.56 0.47 -5.69
N LEU A 219 -4.08 0.28 -6.93
CA LEU A 219 -2.69 -0.09 -7.16
C LEU A 219 -1.79 1.03 -6.67
N HIS A 220 -0.72 0.66 -5.98
CA HIS A 220 0.24 1.62 -5.47
C HIS A 220 1.65 1.04 -5.40
N SER A 221 2.63 1.93 -5.30
CA SER A 221 4.03 1.58 -5.08
C SER A 221 4.75 2.68 -4.29
N SER A 222 6.00 2.40 -3.91
CA SER A 222 6.92 3.50 -3.58
C SER A 222 7.37 4.18 -4.88
N ASN A 223 7.90 5.40 -4.76
CA ASN A 223 8.81 5.93 -5.76
C ASN A 223 10.22 5.32 -5.62
N ASP A 224 11.08 5.56 -6.63
CA ASP A 224 12.51 5.33 -6.57
C ASP A 224 13.21 6.37 -5.69
N PHE A 225 13.05 6.20 -4.38
CA PHE A 225 13.71 7.03 -3.36
C PHE A 225 15.23 6.77 -3.26
N THR A 226 15.73 5.76 -3.97
CA THR A 226 17.16 5.38 -3.98
C THR A 226 17.94 6.04 -5.12
N SER A 227 17.25 6.64 -6.08
CA SER A 227 17.83 7.31 -7.26
C SER A 227 18.89 8.39 -6.96
N LYS A 228 18.92 8.93 -5.74
CA LYS A 228 19.92 9.91 -5.27
C LYS A 228 21.09 9.30 -4.49
N GLY A 229 21.20 7.97 -4.44
CA GLY A 229 22.29 7.27 -3.75
C GLY A 229 22.18 7.27 -2.22
N THR A 230 21.04 7.68 -1.67
CA THR A 230 20.80 7.70 -0.22
C THR A 230 20.69 6.29 0.36
N ALA A 231 21.34 6.10 1.51
CA ALA A 231 21.24 4.88 2.32
C ALA A 231 20.14 4.97 3.40
N ILE A 232 19.46 6.12 3.49
CA ILE A 232 18.39 6.36 4.46
C ILE A 232 17.19 5.47 4.07
N PRO A 233 16.66 4.66 4.99
CA PRO A 233 15.47 3.87 4.72
C PRO A 233 14.21 4.74 4.76
N LYS A 234 13.19 4.37 3.98
CA LYS A 234 11.83 4.84 4.21
C LYS A 234 11.23 4.09 5.39
N PHE A 235 10.69 4.83 6.35
CA PHE A 235 10.01 4.30 7.52
C PHE A 235 8.59 4.87 7.62
N ALA A 236 7.61 4.01 7.85
CA ALA A 236 6.22 4.40 8.02
C ALA A 236 5.42 3.35 8.81
N LEU A 237 4.26 3.77 9.29
CA LEU A 237 3.22 2.90 9.81
C LEU A 237 2.14 2.75 8.73
N SER A 238 1.74 1.51 8.43
CA SER A 238 0.57 1.22 7.61
C SER A 238 -0.58 0.70 8.48
N TYR A 239 -1.79 1.14 8.16
CA TYR A 239 -3.04 0.69 8.77
C TYR A 239 -4.02 0.31 7.66
N PHE A 240 -4.52 -0.92 7.69
CA PHE A 240 -5.48 -1.43 6.71
C PHE A 240 -6.79 -1.74 7.42
N CYS A 241 -7.91 -1.21 6.93
CA CYS A 241 -9.24 -1.48 7.48
C CYS A 241 -10.19 -2.12 6.47
N ARG A 242 -11.19 -2.80 7.02
CA ARG A 242 -12.34 -3.36 6.33
C ARG A 242 -13.60 -2.69 6.83
N LEU A 243 -14.65 -2.70 6.02
CA LEU A 243 -15.97 -2.27 6.49
C LEU A 243 -16.43 -3.17 7.64
N LYS A 244 -17.03 -2.57 8.67
CA LYS A 244 -17.86 -3.33 9.62
C LYS A 244 -19.20 -3.54 8.93
N ASP A 245 -19.72 -4.77 8.97
CA ASP A 245 -21.12 -5.01 8.63
C ASP A 245 -21.97 -4.18 9.60
N ASP A 246 -22.93 -3.43 9.06
CA ASP A 246 -23.93 -2.70 9.84
C ASP A 246 -24.96 -3.67 10.44
#